data_AF-A0A919Q7K5-F1
#
_entry.id   AF-A0A919Q7K5-F1
#
_cell.length_a   1.000
_cell.length_b   1.000
_cell.length_c   1.000
_cell.angle_alpha   90.00
_cell.angle_beta   90.00
_cell.angle_gamma   90.00
#
_symmetry.space_group_name_H-M   'P 1'
#
loop_
_entity.id
_entity.type
_entity.pdbx_description
1 polymer ?
#
loop_
_entity_poly.entity_id
_entity_poly.type
_entity_poly.pdbx_seq_one_letter_code
_entity_poly.pdbx_strand_id
1 'polypeptide(L)'
;MNRYLVTVLGLAAILVCSMAVLTSASVVERPTVRSACPEEYGRAGGFGAGGWVPVAADVDGVDEVLVPGEPVAAMICAYPGTNMRRMGGESLAGSRVLADGVRRMARDLAYLPAFDDEGGGCSLMGGPMTNYLIRFDYADGDSLWLGSAEEVNSCVSTTNGTVSTRSYVGRSITAAYRTGTWAIEPPEDPCRGAGERRGQNEELVPGEPVSLLVCRQGAVDSVHARYGSGEARTFAALLNSLDTWPTEYGCHGGSGDSFRLMFAYSEGPAASVHITEGCDPSVSSPRLQADVDDAVRTELARLAPPK
;
A
#
# COMPACT_ATOMS: atom_id res chain seq x y z
N MET A 1 -60.00 -73.75 -40.97
CA MET A 1 -59.91 -74.98 -40.14
C MET A 1 -59.44 -74.58 -38.73
N ASN A 2 -59.45 -75.54 -37.79
CA ASN A 2 -59.22 -75.42 -36.33
C ASN A 2 -58.02 -74.51 -35.94
N ARG A 3 -58.00 -73.75 -34.82
CA ARG A 3 -58.37 -73.99 -33.39
C ARG A 3 -57.40 -74.90 -32.60
N TYR A 4 -57.34 -74.67 -31.28
CA TYR A 4 -56.45 -75.23 -30.23
C TYR A 4 -55.06 -74.56 -30.14
N LEU A 5 -54.37 -74.40 -28.99
CA LEU A 5 -54.58 -74.62 -27.53
C LEU A 5 -53.59 -73.60 -26.85
N VAL A 6 -53.86 -72.71 -25.88
CA VAL A 6 -54.24 -72.90 -24.45
C VAL A 6 -53.34 -73.99 -23.82
N THR A 7 -52.42 -73.79 -22.86
CA THR A 7 -52.28 -72.97 -21.62
C THR A 7 -50.77 -73.00 -21.18
N VAL A 8 -50.18 -72.40 -20.12
CA VAL A 8 -50.54 -71.50 -18.98
C VAL A 8 -49.26 -70.84 -18.39
N LEU A 9 -49.39 -69.77 -17.57
CA LEU A 9 -48.47 -69.24 -16.53
C LEU A 9 -46.99 -68.88 -16.83
N GLY A 10 -46.67 -67.61 -16.54
CA GLY A 10 -45.35 -67.13 -16.13
C GLY A 10 -45.51 -65.95 -15.17
N LEU A 11 -45.12 -66.11 -13.89
CA LEU A 11 -45.31 -65.10 -12.84
C LEU A 11 -44.07 -64.20 -12.74
N ALA A 12 -44.23 -62.89 -12.90
CA ALA A 12 -43.20 -61.90 -12.64
C ALA A 12 -43.82 -60.59 -12.13
N ALA A 13 -43.77 -60.38 -10.81
CA ALA A 13 -43.99 -59.06 -10.23
C ALA A 13 -42.65 -58.30 -10.24
N ILE A 14 -42.63 -57.09 -10.77
CA ILE A 14 -41.45 -56.20 -10.70
C ILE A 14 -41.88 -54.89 -10.02
N LEU A 15 -41.06 -54.47 -9.06
CA LEU A 15 -41.34 -53.33 -8.19
C LEU A 15 -41.07 -51.99 -8.88
N VAL A 16 -41.60 -50.93 -8.27
CA VAL A 16 -41.26 -49.54 -8.57
C VAL A 16 -39.77 -49.28 -8.31
N CYS A 17 -39.09 -48.63 -9.26
CA CYS A 17 -37.85 -47.90 -9.03
C CYS A 17 -37.85 -46.63 -9.89
N SER A 18 -38.42 -45.55 -9.36
CA SER A 18 -38.34 -44.22 -9.98
C SER A 18 -36.91 -43.72 -9.90
N MET A 19 -36.16 -43.75 -11.01
CA MET A 19 -34.85 -43.10 -11.08
C MET A 19 -35.01 -41.58 -11.10
N ALA A 20 -35.13 -41.00 -9.90
CA ALA A 20 -34.83 -39.60 -9.69
C ALA A 20 -33.34 -39.40 -9.98
N VAL A 21 -33.02 -38.95 -11.19
CA VAL A 21 -31.65 -38.56 -11.54
C VAL A 21 -31.33 -37.29 -10.79
N LEU A 22 -30.81 -37.46 -9.56
CA LEU A 22 -30.02 -36.44 -8.90
C LEU A 22 -28.78 -36.20 -9.76
N THR A 23 -28.89 -35.27 -10.71
CA THR A 23 -27.73 -34.59 -11.26
C THR A 23 -27.09 -33.80 -10.13
N SER A 24 -26.30 -34.49 -9.31
CA SER A 24 -25.34 -33.86 -8.42
C SER A 24 -24.49 -32.96 -9.29
N ALA A 25 -24.78 -31.66 -9.25
CA ALA A 25 -23.92 -30.68 -9.85
C ALA A 25 -22.59 -30.79 -9.10
N SER A 26 -21.62 -31.45 -9.72
CA SER A 26 -20.24 -31.44 -9.27
C SER A 26 -19.80 -29.99 -9.32
N VAL A 27 -19.93 -29.29 -8.19
CA VAL A 27 -19.21 -28.06 -7.94
C VAL A 27 -17.75 -28.44 -8.14
N VAL A 28 -17.19 -28.02 -9.26
CA VAL A 28 -15.76 -28.12 -9.49
C VAL A 28 -15.17 -27.08 -8.56
N GLU A 29 -14.89 -27.50 -7.33
CA GLU A 29 -13.88 -26.87 -6.49
C GLU A 29 -12.59 -26.90 -7.30
N ARG A 30 -12.38 -25.84 -8.10
CA ARG A 30 -11.11 -25.55 -8.72
C ARG A 30 -10.11 -25.56 -7.57
N PRO A 31 -9.10 -26.44 -7.57
CA PRO A 31 -8.14 -26.43 -6.49
C PRO A 31 -7.47 -25.06 -6.49
N THR A 32 -7.78 -24.23 -5.48
CA THR A 32 -7.12 -22.95 -5.25
C THR A 32 -5.73 -23.25 -4.72
N VAL A 33 -4.88 -23.72 -5.63
CA VAL A 33 -3.43 -23.77 -5.47
C VAL A 33 -3.00 -22.31 -5.36
N ARG A 34 -3.03 -21.78 -4.13
CA ARG A 34 -2.32 -20.56 -3.78
C ARG A 34 -0.93 -20.70 -4.36
N SER A 35 -0.61 -19.89 -5.37
CA SER A 35 0.68 -20.00 -6.05
C SER A 35 1.76 -19.86 -4.98
N ALA A 36 2.59 -20.90 -4.83
CA ALA A 36 3.68 -20.85 -3.87
C ALA A 36 4.56 -19.63 -4.13
N CYS A 37 5.22 -19.14 -3.10
CA CYS A 37 6.28 -18.15 -3.26
C CYS A 37 7.28 -18.65 -4.33
N PRO A 38 7.65 -17.82 -5.32
CA PRO A 38 8.76 -18.15 -6.22
C PRO A 38 10.01 -18.56 -5.43
N GLU A 39 10.75 -19.56 -5.89
CA GLU A 39 11.99 -20.02 -5.23
C GLU A 39 13.12 -18.99 -5.31
N GLU A 40 13.05 -18.06 -6.27
CA GLU A 40 14.00 -16.97 -6.49
C GLU A 40 13.26 -15.66 -6.80
N TYR A 41 13.76 -14.54 -6.29
CA TYR A 41 13.31 -13.19 -6.63
C TYR A 41 13.98 -12.70 -7.94
N GLY A 42 13.30 -11.92 -8.76
CA GLY A 42 13.93 -11.03 -9.74
C GLY A 42 14.75 -11.66 -10.87
N ARG A 43 14.61 -12.96 -11.18
CA ARG A 43 15.46 -13.68 -12.17
C ARG A 43 15.41 -13.09 -13.59
N ALA A 44 14.44 -12.23 -13.89
CA ALA A 44 14.23 -11.58 -15.19
C ALA A 44 14.53 -10.07 -15.18
N GLY A 45 15.71 -9.66 -14.69
CA GLY A 45 16.28 -8.33 -14.98
C GLY A 45 15.53 -7.11 -14.44
N GLY A 46 14.78 -7.26 -13.35
CA GLY A 46 13.96 -6.19 -12.76
C GLY A 46 14.76 -5.00 -12.21
N PHE A 47 14.12 -3.83 -12.19
CA PHE A 47 14.74 -2.57 -11.79
C PHE A 47 14.67 -2.35 -10.26
N GLY A 48 15.83 -2.13 -9.65
CA GLY A 48 15.94 -1.73 -8.25
C GLY A 48 15.55 -2.80 -7.23
N ALA A 49 15.42 -2.37 -5.98
CA ALA A 49 14.95 -3.19 -4.86
C ALA A 49 13.46 -3.02 -4.63
N GLY A 50 12.74 -4.10 -4.34
CA GLY A 50 11.28 -4.11 -4.26
C GLY A 50 10.53 -3.91 -5.59
N GLY A 51 11.18 -3.34 -6.61
CA GLY A 51 10.63 -3.05 -7.94
C GLY A 51 10.38 -4.26 -8.86
N TRP A 52 10.01 -5.43 -8.35
CA TRP A 52 9.70 -6.60 -9.19
C TRP A 52 8.56 -7.46 -8.65
N VAL A 53 7.73 -7.96 -9.58
CA VAL A 53 6.67 -8.96 -9.35
C VAL A 53 6.77 -10.09 -10.39
N PRO A 54 6.34 -11.33 -10.09
CA PRO A 54 6.43 -12.46 -11.03
C PRO A 54 5.57 -12.30 -12.29
N VAL A 55 4.47 -11.54 -12.17
CA VAL A 55 3.57 -11.13 -13.24
C VAL A 55 2.95 -9.80 -12.80
N ALA A 56 2.78 -8.86 -13.74
CA ALA A 56 2.04 -7.63 -13.46
C ALA A 56 0.57 -7.97 -13.12
N ALA A 57 -0.04 -7.21 -12.23
CA ALA A 57 -1.38 -7.49 -11.76
C ALA A 57 -2.45 -7.08 -12.79
N ASP A 58 -3.48 -7.92 -12.92
CA ASP A 58 -4.58 -7.83 -13.88
C ASP A 58 -5.89 -7.91 -13.10
N VAL A 59 -6.29 -6.79 -12.50
CA VAL A 59 -7.44 -6.62 -11.59
C VAL A 59 -7.98 -5.19 -11.80
N ASP A 60 -9.30 -4.98 -11.72
CA ASP A 60 -9.91 -3.65 -11.92
C ASP A 60 -9.32 -2.57 -10.98
N GLY A 61 -8.87 -1.44 -11.54
CA GLY A 61 -8.32 -0.29 -10.81
C GLY A 61 -6.86 -0.45 -10.33
N VAL A 62 -6.14 -1.48 -10.80
CA VAL A 62 -4.75 -1.75 -10.44
C VAL A 62 -3.73 -0.76 -11.03
N ASP A 63 -4.19 0.05 -11.98
CA ASP A 63 -3.56 1.23 -12.57
C ASP A 63 -3.78 2.52 -11.74
N GLU A 64 -4.71 2.54 -10.79
CA GLU A 64 -4.92 3.67 -9.87
C GLU A 64 -4.36 3.44 -8.46
N VAL A 65 -4.23 2.18 -8.02
CA VAL A 65 -3.81 1.80 -6.67
C VAL A 65 -3.00 0.50 -6.62
N LEU A 66 -2.08 0.44 -5.66
CA LEU A 66 -1.20 -0.72 -5.43
C LEU A 66 -1.96 -2.02 -5.15
N VAL A 67 -3.09 -1.95 -4.43
CA VAL A 67 -3.93 -3.10 -4.06
C VAL A 67 -5.42 -2.70 -4.11
N PRO A 68 -6.13 -2.83 -5.25
CA PRO A 68 -7.55 -2.51 -5.33
C PRO A 68 -8.42 -3.51 -4.55
N GLY A 69 -9.67 -3.13 -4.30
CA GLY A 69 -10.72 -4.02 -3.77
C GLY A 69 -10.53 -4.52 -2.32
N GLU A 70 -11.20 -5.63 -1.99
CA GLU A 70 -11.14 -6.27 -0.67
C GLU A 70 -10.61 -7.73 -0.77
N PRO A 71 -9.28 -7.94 -0.81
CA PRO A 71 -8.72 -9.29 -0.83
C PRO A 71 -9.03 -10.06 0.46
N VAL A 72 -9.16 -11.38 0.34
CA VAL A 72 -9.61 -12.28 1.42
C VAL A 72 -8.46 -13.06 2.07
N ALA A 73 -7.30 -13.15 1.41
CA ALA A 73 -6.08 -13.67 2.00
C ALA A 73 -4.84 -12.90 1.52
N ALA A 74 -3.78 -12.91 2.32
CA ALA A 74 -2.47 -12.43 1.91
C ALA A 74 -1.34 -13.37 2.38
N MET A 75 -0.30 -13.49 1.56
CA MET A 75 0.92 -14.26 1.85
C MET A 75 2.16 -13.43 1.51
N ILE A 76 3.04 -13.26 2.49
CA ILE A 76 4.33 -12.58 2.34
C ILE A 76 5.43 -13.62 2.14
N CYS A 77 6.24 -13.44 1.11
CA CYS A 77 7.40 -14.25 0.73
C CYS A 77 8.68 -13.42 0.95
N ALA A 78 9.68 -13.96 1.65
CA ALA A 78 10.88 -13.22 2.05
C ALA A 78 12.16 -13.70 1.34
N TYR A 79 12.91 -12.75 0.80
CA TYR A 79 14.12 -12.97 0.00
C TYR A 79 15.29 -12.10 0.53
N PRO A 80 16.04 -12.58 1.55
CA PRO A 80 17.16 -11.84 2.13
C PRO A 80 18.32 -11.68 1.14
N GLY A 81 18.91 -10.48 1.11
CA GLY A 81 19.97 -10.11 0.18
C GLY A 81 20.70 -8.83 0.60
N THR A 82 21.18 -8.07 -0.39
CA THR A 82 21.89 -6.80 -0.18
C THR A 82 21.56 -5.80 -1.29
N ASN A 83 21.44 -4.51 -0.97
CA ASN A 83 21.22 -3.41 -1.93
C ASN A 83 22.49 -3.03 -2.75
N MET A 84 23.25 -4.04 -3.16
CA MET A 84 24.47 -3.92 -3.97
C MET A 84 24.14 -3.93 -5.48
N ARG A 85 25.14 -3.72 -6.34
CA ARG A 85 25.01 -3.67 -7.82
C ARG A 85 24.53 -4.98 -8.50
N ARG A 86 24.06 -5.97 -7.75
CA ARG A 86 23.35 -7.15 -8.23
C ARG A 86 22.21 -7.42 -7.26
N MET A 87 21.02 -6.95 -7.63
CA MET A 87 19.74 -7.31 -7.03
C MET A 87 19.05 -8.29 -7.99
N GLY A 88 18.24 -9.21 -7.47
CA GLY A 88 17.71 -10.33 -8.23
C GLY A 88 18.57 -11.59 -8.12
N GLY A 89 17.92 -12.75 -8.07
CA GLY A 89 18.50 -14.06 -7.82
C GLY A 89 18.53 -14.45 -6.33
N GLU A 90 17.98 -13.64 -5.42
CA GLU A 90 17.86 -13.97 -4.01
C GLU A 90 16.90 -15.16 -3.82
N SER A 91 17.35 -16.19 -3.09
CA SER A 91 16.54 -17.39 -2.84
C SER A 91 15.48 -17.16 -1.75
N LEU A 92 14.36 -17.87 -1.85
CA LEU A 92 13.30 -17.87 -0.86
C LEU A 92 13.81 -18.37 0.50
N ALA A 93 13.77 -17.51 1.53
CA ALA A 93 14.11 -17.90 2.91
C ALA A 93 12.90 -18.36 3.73
N GLY A 94 11.67 -18.02 3.31
CA GLY A 94 10.45 -18.43 3.97
C GLY A 94 9.23 -17.62 3.56
N SER A 95 8.07 -18.02 4.09
CA SER A 95 6.78 -17.41 3.81
C SER A 95 5.90 -17.28 5.05
N ARG A 96 4.97 -16.32 5.03
CA ARG A 96 4.00 -16.03 6.09
C ARG A 96 2.64 -15.72 5.47
N VAL A 97 1.65 -16.57 5.70
CA VAL A 97 0.25 -16.18 5.53
C VAL A 97 -0.13 -15.24 6.67
N LEU A 98 -0.80 -14.13 6.37
CA LEU A 98 -1.34 -13.25 7.42
C LEU A 98 -2.55 -13.91 8.10
N ALA A 99 -2.53 -13.94 9.43
CA ALA A 99 -3.60 -14.48 10.26
C ALA A 99 -4.72 -13.44 10.49
N ASP A 100 -4.37 -12.16 10.52
CA ASP A 100 -5.29 -11.03 10.60
C ASP A 100 -4.73 -9.80 9.85
N GLY A 101 -5.60 -8.85 9.51
CA GLY A 101 -5.22 -7.56 8.94
C GLY A 101 -5.12 -7.51 7.42
N VAL A 102 -5.50 -8.55 6.68
CA VAL A 102 -5.43 -8.59 5.19
C VAL A 102 -6.10 -7.36 4.54
N ARG A 103 -7.37 -7.09 4.88
CA ARG A 103 -8.10 -5.92 4.35
C ARG A 103 -7.50 -4.60 4.82
N ARG A 104 -6.94 -4.55 6.04
CA ARG A 104 -6.21 -3.39 6.56
C ARG A 104 -4.95 -3.13 5.73
N MET A 105 -4.17 -4.16 5.43
CA MET A 105 -2.98 -4.07 4.59
C MET A 105 -3.31 -3.57 3.18
N ALA A 106 -4.28 -4.18 2.51
CA ALA A 106 -4.73 -3.75 1.19
C ALA A 106 -5.15 -2.27 1.18
N ARG A 107 -6.04 -1.88 2.10
CA ARG A 107 -6.53 -0.51 2.24
C ARG A 107 -5.43 0.50 2.58
N ASP A 108 -4.54 0.18 3.53
CA ASP A 108 -3.46 1.08 3.95
C ASP A 108 -2.46 1.31 2.79
N LEU A 109 -2.22 0.29 1.96
CA LEU A 109 -1.41 0.36 0.74
C LEU A 109 -2.14 1.12 -0.40
N ALA A 110 -3.46 0.94 -0.55
CA ALA A 110 -4.27 1.63 -1.56
C ALA A 110 -4.42 3.15 -1.30
N TYR A 111 -4.11 3.61 -0.10
CA TYR A 111 -4.01 5.05 0.22
C TYR A 111 -2.58 5.62 0.07
N LEU A 112 -1.58 4.82 -0.29
CA LEU A 112 -0.27 5.36 -0.72
C LEU A 112 -0.41 5.99 -2.11
N PRO A 113 0.33 7.06 -2.43
CA PRO A 113 0.33 7.63 -3.77
C PRO A 113 0.94 6.64 -4.76
N ALA A 114 0.24 6.37 -5.86
CA ALA A 114 0.68 5.49 -6.94
C ALA A 114 1.07 6.31 -8.18
N PHE A 115 2.09 5.87 -8.92
CA PHE A 115 2.61 6.54 -10.10
C PHE A 115 3.10 5.54 -11.15
N ASP A 116 2.99 5.91 -12.42
CA ASP A 116 3.54 5.18 -13.57
C ASP A 116 5.08 5.35 -13.69
N ASP A 117 5.69 6.24 -12.89
CA ASP A 117 7.12 6.55 -12.94
C ASP A 117 7.98 5.55 -12.15
N GLU A 118 8.90 4.84 -12.81
CA GLU A 118 9.96 4.08 -12.13
C GLU A 118 10.87 5.06 -11.37
N GLY A 119 10.95 4.85 -10.05
CA GLY A 119 11.51 5.85 -9.15
C GLY A 119 13.00 6.19 -9.37
N GLY A 120 13.30 7.50 -9.39
CA GLY A 120 14.66 8.02 -9.46
C GLY A 120 15.60 7.45 -8.38
N GLY A 121 16.83 7.09 -8.78
CA GLY A 121 17.68 6.18 -8.03
C GLY A 121 18.24 6.71 -6.69
N CYS A 122 18.31 5.80 -5.71
CA CYS A 122 18.95 6.00 -4.42
C CYS A 122 20.46 6.31 -4.58
N SER A 123 20.95 7.36 -3.93
CA SER A 123 22.38 7.73 -3.95
C SER A 123 23.26 6.86 -3.06
N LEU A 124 22.67 6.20 -2.06
CA LEU A 124 23.35 5.32 -1.11
C LEU A 124 23.09 3.85 -1.46
N MET A 125 24.17 3.06 -1.55
CA MET A 125 24.17 1.61 -1.78
C MET A 125 25.14 0.95 -0.80
N GLY A 126 24.77 -0.20 -0.26
CA GLY A 126 25.59 -1.02 0.64
C GLY A 126 24.97 -1.22 2.02
N GLY A 127 24.31 -2.36 2.20
CA GLY A 127 23.68 -2.77 3.46
C GLY A 127 22.88 -4.07 3.31
N PRO A 128 22.42 -4.66 4.44
CA PRO A 128 21.47 -5.76 4.42
C PRO A 128 20.13 -5.30 3.84
N MET A 129 19.45 -6.21 3.16
CA MET A 129 18.15 -6.00 2.53
C MET A 129 17.31 -7.27 2.65
N THR A 130 15.99 -7.14 2.67
CA THR A 130 15.08 -8.24 2.34
C THR A 130 14.11 -7.76 1.26
N ASN A 131 14.19 -8.35 0.07
CA ASN A 131 13.13 -8.21 -0.93
C ASN A 131 11.92 -9.03 -0.47
N TYR A 132 10.73 -8.52 -0.75
CA TYR A 132 9.46 -9.14 -0.40
C TYR A 132 8.55 -9.21 -1.62
N LEU A 133 7.85 -10.34 -1.75
CA LEU A 133 6.65 -10.44 -2.56
C LEU A 133 5.46 -10.66 -1.64
N ILE A 134 4.40 -9.88 -1.80
CA ILE A 134 3.12 -10.11 -1.13
C ILE A 134 2.11 -10.53 -2.19
N ARG A 135 1.55 -11.73 -2.05
CA ARG A 135 0.38 -12.16 -2.82
C ARG A 135 -0.88 -11.79 -2.07
N PHE A 136 -1.84 -11.19 -2.77
CA PHE A 136 -3.23 -11.06 -2.33
C PHE A 136 -4.12 -11.99 -3.17
N ASP A 137 -4.99 -12.76 -2.51
CA ASP A 137 -6.03 -13.59 -3.15
C ASP A 137 -7.41 -12.91 -2.96
N TYR A 138 -8.22 -12.85 -4.02
CA TYR A 138 -9.58 -12.28 -4.01
C TYR A 138 -10.66 -13.39 -3.95
N ALA A 139 -11.94 -13.00 -3.82
CA ALA A 139 -13.05 -13.92 -3.52
C ALA A 139 -13.66 -14.61 -4.76
N ASP A 140 -13.56 -13.94 -5.90
CA ASP A 140 -13.78 -14.41 -7.28
C ASP A 140 -12.79 -15.51 -7.71
N GLY A 141 -11.55 -15.44 -7.19
CA GLY A 141 -10.43 -16.32 -7.50
C GLY A 141 -9.24 -15.63 -8.14
N ASP A 142 -9.33 -14.31 -8.39
CA ASP A 142 -8.25 -13.52 -8.97
C ASP A 142 -7.19 -13.18 -7.91
N SER A 143 -6.05 -12.62 -8.35
CA SER A 143 -4.92 -12.38 -7.46
C SER A 143 -3.92 -11.36 -7.94
N LEU A 144 -3.35 -10.63 -6.99
CA LEU A 144 -2.35 -9.59 -7.20
C LEU A 144 -1.03 -9.98 -6.53
N TRP A 145 0.09 -9.67 -7.19
CA TRP A 145 1.41 -9.65 -6.57
C TRP A 145 1.85 -8.22 -6.32
N LEU A 146 2.48 -7.98 -5.18
CA LEU A 146 3.09 -6.70 -4.80
C LEU A 146 4.55 -6.93 -4.41
N GLY A 147 5.47 -6.31 -5.14
CA GLY A 147 6.89 -6.25 -4.81
C GLY A 147 7.18 -5.11 -3.83
N SER A 148 8.10 -5.32 -2.90
CA SER A 148 8.61 -4.31 -1.98
C SER A 148 9.92 -4.78 -1.34
N ALA A 149 10.58 -3.95 -0.53
CA ALA A 149 11.72 -4.38 0.29
C ALA A 149 11.79 -3.68 1.66
N GLU A 150 12.58 -4.23 2.58
CA GLU A 150 13.13 -3.50 3.73
C GLU A 150 14.65 -3.35 3.55
N GLU A 151 15.18 -2.14 3.75
CA GLU A 151 16.62 -1.86 3.71
C GLU A 151 16.99 -0.60 4.50
N VAL A 152 18.29 -0.32 4.59
CA VAL A 152 18.85 0.65 5.55
C VAL A 152 18.63 2.12 5.19
N ASN A 153 18.45 2.47 3.91
CA ASN A 153 18.27 3.87 3.48
C ASN A 153 16.80 4.31 3.40
N SER A 154 15.86 3.36 3.43
CA SER A 154 14.41 3.58 3.27
C SER A 154 13.99 4.15 1.90
N CYS A 155 14.74 3.83 0.83
CA CYS A 155 14.57 4.44 -0.50
C CYS A 155 14.00 3.50 -1.59
N VAL A 156 13.37 2.39 -1.21
CA VAL A 156 12.89 1.35 -2.16
C VAL A 156 11.51 1.64 -2.72
N SER A 157 11.23 1.11 -3.90
CA SER A 157 9.88 1.12 -4.46
C SER A 157 9.02 -0.03 -3.93
N THR A 158 7.70 0.19 -3.95
CA THR A 158 6.68 -0.84 -3.79
C THR A 158 5.80 -0.81 -5.04
N THR A 159 5.54 -1.94 -5.69
CA THR A 159 4.87 -1.98 -7.00
C THR A 159 4.01 -3.23 -7.20
N ASN A 160 2.92 -3.11 -7.96
CA ASN A 160 2.10 -4.25 -8.41
C ASN A 160 2.43 -4.70 -9.85
N GLY A 161 3.49 -4.14 -10.45
CA GLY A 161 3.89 -4.36 -11.84
C GLY A 161 3.19 -3.47 -12.88
N THR A 162 2.22 -2.66 -12.45
CA THR A 162 1.50 -1.67 -13.28
C THR A 162 1.83 -0.25 -12.82
N VAL A 163 1.71 0.01 -11.52
CA VAL A 163 2.11 1.27 -10.86
C VAL A 163 3.12 1.01 -9.73
N SER A 164 3.83 2.06 -9.32
CA SER A 164 4.74 2.03 -8.18
C SER A 164 4.48 3.16 -7.19
N THR A 165 4.99 3.01 -5.97
CA THR A 165 5.16 4.09 -5.01
C THR A 165 6.59 4.10 -4.48
N ARG A 166 7.02 5.24 -3.95
CA ARG A 166 8.27 5.40 -3.18
C ARG A 166 8.01 5.48 -1.67
N SER A 167 6.74 5.42 -1.24
CA SER A 167 6.35 5.50 0.16
C SER A 167 6.83 4.28 0.94
N TYR A 168 7.79 4.48 1.84
CA TYR A 168 8.50 3.38 2.48
C TYR A 168 7.64 2.61 3.50
N VAL A 169 7.28 1.38 3.14
CA VAL A 169 6.53 0.42 3.99
C VAL A 169 7.35 -0.78 4.47
N GLY A 170 8.65 -0.84 4.15
CA GLY A 170 9.52 -2.01 4.40
C GLY A 170 9.50 -2.54 5.83
N ARG A 171 9.67 -1.66 6.83
CA ARG A 171 9.58 -2.01 8.26
C ARG A 171 8.26 -2.69 8.63
N SER A 172 7.14 -2.19 8.12
CA SER A 172 5.79 -2.71 8.37
C SER A 172 5.59 -4.10 7.73
N ILE A 173 6.14 -4.31 6.52
CA ILE A 173 6.13 -5.62 5.86
C ILE A 173 6.98 -6.63 6.62
N THR A 174 8.17 -6.23 7.08
CA THR A 174 9.02 -7.07 7.96
C THR A 174 8.31 -7.41 9.28
N ALA A 175 7.64 -6.44 9.91
CA ALA A 175 6.85 -6.68 11.13
C ALA A 175 5.76 -7.72 10.86
N ALA A 176 4.97 -7.54 9.79
CA ALA A 176 3.89 -8.45 9.40
C ALA A 176 4.40 -9.86 9.00
N TYR A 177 5.55 -9.98 8.35
CA TYR A 177 6.20 -11.26 8.05
C TYR A 177 6.63 -12.01 9.33
N ARG A 178 7.13 -11.27 10.34
CA ARG A 178 7.56 -11.83 11.63
C ARG A 178 6.38 -12.23 12.51
N THR A 179 5.33 -11.42 12.59
CA THR A 179 4.20 -11.62 13.52
C THR A 179 3.01 -12.38 12.92
N GLY A 180 2.80 -12.30 11.60
CA GLY A 180 1.58 -12.75 10.94
C GLY A 180 0.41 -11.75 10.98
N THR A 181 0.62 -10.51 11.45
CA THR A 181 -0.42 -9.48 11.61
C THR A 181 0.03 -8.16 11.00
N TRP A 182 -0.83 -7.51 10.21
CA TRP A 182 -0.52 -6.19 9.65
C TRP A 182 -0.84 -5.02 10.57
N ALA A 183 0.14 -4.13 10.71
CA ALA A 183 -0.02 -2.74 11.10
C ALA A 183 1.03 -1.89 10.37
N ILE A 184 0.74 -0.61 10.14
CA ILE A 184 1.77 0.38 9.84
C ILE A 184 2.58 0.62 11.12
N GLU A 185 3.89 0.39 11.07
CA GLU A 185 4.79 0.75 12.17
C GLU A 185 4.84 2.28 12.31
N PRO A 186 4.55 2.85 13.50
CA PRO A 186 4.66 4.29 13.72
C PRO A 186 6.13 4.73 13.66
N PRO A 187 6.42 5.94 13.16
CA PRO A 187 7.79 6.47 13.19
C PRO A 187 8.24 6.75 14.64
N GLU A 188 9.54 6.58 14.89
CA GLU A 188 10.16 6.80 16.21
C GLU A 188 10.01 8.26 16.68
N ASP A 189 10.10 9.22 15.76
CA ASP A 189 9.69 10.62 15.94
C ASP A 189 8.43 10.86 15.08
N PRO A 190 7.26 11.23 15.66
CA PRO A 190 6.04 11.49 14.89
C PRO A 190 6.16 12.66 13.91
N CYS A 191 7.18 13.52 14.05
CA CYS A 191 7.53 14.58 13.12
C CYS A 191 8.36 14.10 11.91
N ARG A 192 8.85 12.84 11.92
CA ARG A 192 9.73 12.27 10.87
C ARG A 192 9.11 11.16 10.03
N GLY A 193 7.87 10.75 10.29
CA GLY A 193 7.17 9.76 9.44
C GLY A 193 7.06 10.18 7.98
N ALA A 194 7.02 9.23 7.03
CA ALA A 194 7.04 9.57 5.59
C ALA A 194 5.96 10.58 5.21
N GLY A 195 4.70 10.36 5.63
CA GLY A 195 3.64 11.36 5.48
C GLY A 195 3.25 11.60 4.03
N GLU A 196 3.06 10.52 3.27
CA GLU A 196 2.70 10.53 1.86
C GLU A 196 1.34 9.84 1.68
N ARG A 197 0.40 10.49 0.98
CA ARG A 197 -0.97 10.00 0.78
C ARG A 197 -1.43 10.21 -0.66
N ARG A 198 -2.20 9.26 -1.21
CA ARG A 198 -2.86 9.39 -2.52
C ARG A 198 -3.69 10.68 -2.58
N GLY A 199 -3.58 11.43 -3.67
CA GLY A 199 -4.15 12.77 -3.82
C GLY A 199 -3.21 13.92 -3.43
N GLN A 200 -2.04 13.68 -2.81
CA GLN A 200 -1.04 14.75 -2.55
C GLN A 200 -0.32 15.28 -3.81
N ASN A 201 -0.72 14.76 -4.97
CA ASN A 201 -0.39 15.23 -6.32
C ASN A 201 -1.47 16.19 -6.91
N GLU A 202 -2.59 16.38 -6.22
CA GLU A 202 -3.74 17.23 -6.62
C GLU A 202 -4.09 18.29 -5.57
N GLU A 203 -4.05 17.92 -4.28
CA GLU A 203 -4.26 18.81 -3.13
C GLU A 203 -3.10 18.70 -2.13
N LEU A 204 -2.74 19.76 -1.41
CA LEU A 204 -1.70 19.66 -0.37
C LEU A 204 -2.11 18.70 0.76
N VAL A 205 -3.41 18.71 1.12
CA VAL A 205 -4.01 17.91 2.19
C VAL A 205 -5.33 17.27 1.71
N PRO A 206 -5.28 16.09 1.05
CA PRO A 206 -6.44 15.53 0.35
C PRO A 206 -7.53 14.96 1.27
N GLY A 207 -8.75 15.49 1.13
CA GLY A 207 -9.95 14.99 1.82
C GLY A 207 -10.15 15.54 3.24
N GLU A 208 -10.75 14.74 4.14
CA GLU A 208 -11.10 15.18 5.49
C GLU A 208 -10.15 14.64 6.59
N PRO A 209 -9.15 15.42 7.05
CA PRO A 209 -8.31 15.02 8.17
C PRO A 209 -9.08 15.08 9.50
N VAL A 210 -8.75 14.15 10.41
CA VAL A 210 -9.39 14.00 11.73
C VAL A 210 -8.53 14.51 12.89
N SER A 211 -7.23 14.69 12.68
CA SER A 211 -6.34 15.42 13.60
C SER A 211 -5.12 15.97 12.88
N LEU A 212 -4.50 16.98 13.47
CA LEU A 212 -3.29 17.64 12.98
C LEU A 212 -2.21 17.55 14.06
N LEU A 213 -0.98 17.20 13.68
CA LEU A 213 0.22 17.42 14.48
C LEU A 213 1.05 18.53 13.82
N VAL A 214 1.28 19.63 14.53
CA VAL A 214 2.19 20.71 14.12
C VAL A 214 3.52 20.51 14.83
N CYS A 215 4.55 20.17 14.06
CA CYS A 215 5.92 20.04 14.53
C CYS A 215 6.73 21.27 14.12
N ARG A 216 7.40 21.91 15.08
CA ARG A 216 8.48 22.88 14.86
C ARG A 216 9.80 22.11 14.93
N GLN A 217 10.61 22.16 13.88
CA GLN A 217 11.92 21.51 13.89
C GLN A 217 12.94 22.36 14.66
N GLY A 218 13.61 21.76 15.63
CA GLY A 218 14.75 22.34 16.34
C GLY A 218 16.08 21.70 15.90
N ALA A 219 17.20 22.25 16.38
CA ALA A 219 18.54 21.79 16.03
C ALA A 219 18.94 20.42 16.66
N VAL A 220 18.11 19.88 17.56
CA VAL A 220 18.32 18.59 18.24
C VAL A 220 17.01 17.81 18.22
N ASP A 221 15.98 18.35 18.87
CA ASP A 221 14.66 17.74 19.01
C ASP A 221 13.57 18.54 18.27
N SER A 222 12.49 17.86 17.86
CA SER A 222 11.28 18.45 17.32
C SER A 222 10.32 18.80 18.47
N VAL A 223 9.82 20.04 18.57
CA VAL A 223 8.73 20.39 19.50
C VAL A 223 7.40 20.27 18.76
N HIS A 224 6.38 19.64 19.34
CA HIS A 224 5.11 19.40 18.64
C HIS A 224 3.85 19.71 19.46
N ALA A 225 2.80 20.16 18.78
CA ALA A 225 1.45 20.34 19.32
C ALA A 225 0.43 19.55 18.47
N ARG A 226 -0.59 18.97 19.11
CA ARG A 226 -1.64 18.17 18.44
C ARG A 226 -3.01 18.84 18.61
N TYR A 227 -3.77 18.89 17.52
CA TYR A 227 -5.08 19.53 17.42
C TYR A 227 -6.13 18.58 16.84
N GLY A 228 -7.40 18.93 17.00
CA GLY A 228 -8.54 18.11 16.59
C GLY A 228 -8.89 18.22 15.11
N SER A 229 -10.02 17.63 14.75
CA SER A 229 -10.56 17.69 13.38
C SER A 229 -11.00 19.10 12.97
N GLY A 230 -11.35 19.96 13.92
CA GLY A 230 -11.73 21.35 13.67
C GLY A 230 -10.55 22.16 13.11
N GLU A 231 -9.42 22.18 13.83
CA GLU A 231 -8.20 22.84 13.38
C GLU A 231 -7.61 22.14 12.16
N ALA A 232 -7.62 20.80 12.12
CA ALA A 232 -7.06 20.05 10.99
C ALA A 232 -7.78 20.37 9.67
N ARG A 233 -9.13 20.40 9.66
CA ARG A 233 -9.91 20.77 8.47
C ARG A 233 -9.79 22.25 8.12
N THR A 234 -9.75 23.14 9.13
CA THR A 234 -9.57 24.58 8.92
C THR A 234 -8.23 24.85 8.21
N PHE A 235 -7.14 24.26 8.71
CA PHE A 235 -5.82 24.51 8.16
C PHE A 235 -5.60 23.78 6.81
N ALA A 236 -6.18 22.59 6.64
CA ALA A 236 -6.21 21.91 5.34
C ALA A 236 -6.92 22.75 4.26
N ALA A 237 -8.07 23.36 4.58
CA ALA A 237 -8.81 24.21 3.65
C ALA A 237 -8.03 25.48 3.27
N LEU A 238 -7.26 26.07 4.20
CA LEU A 238 -6.35 27.18 3.88
C LEU A 238 -5.22 26.74 2.93
N LEU A 239 -4.55 25.62 3.22
CA LEU A 239 -3.47 25.10 2.38
C LEU A 239 -3.97 24.71 0.97
N ASN A 240 -5.11 24.04 0.86
CA ASN A 240 -5.72 23.68 -0.43
C ASN A 240 -6.33 24.88 -1.17
N SER A 241 -6.34 26.09 -0.57
CA SER A 241 -6.76 27.33 -1.24
C SER A 241 -5.60 28.14 -1.84
N LEU A 242 -4.35 27.70 -1.64
CA LEU A 242 -3.17 28.28 -2.27
C LEU A 242 -3.10 27.87 -3.75
N ASP A 243 -2.59 28.76 -4.61
CA ASP A 243 -2.15 28.39 -5.96
C ASP A 243 -0.97 27.41 -5.85
N THR A 244 -1.19 26.15 -6.23
CA THR A 244 -0.20 25.06 -6.12
C THR A 244 0.32 24.65 -7.49
N TRP A 245 1.56 24.17 -7.53
CA TRP A 245 2.17 23.61 -8.74
C TRP A 245 3.06 22.40 -8.42
N PRO A 246 3.40 21.54 -9.41
CA PRO A 246 4.29 20.39 -9.19
C PRO A 246 5.63 20.81 -8.59
N THR A 247 6.18 20.00 -7.68
CA THR A 247 7.44 20.35 -7.01
C THR A 247 8.66 20.21 -7.92
N GLU A 248 9.55 21.21 -7.85
CA GLU A 248 10.84 21.22 -8.55
C GLU A 248 12.01 20.76 -7.65
N TYR A 249 11.71 20.20 -6.47
CA TYR A 249 12.67 19.67 -5.50
C TYR A 249 13.68 20.71 -4.95
N GLY A 250 13.20 21.91 -4.63
CA GLY A 250 14.01 22.98 -4.04
C GLY A 250 13.29 23.77 -2.96
N CYS A 251 14.00 24.07 -1.88
CA CYS A 251 13.75 25.25 -1.05
C CYS A 251 14.92 26.20 -1.28
N HIS A 252 14.66 27.40 -1.80
CA HIS A 252 15.68 28.42 -2.02
C HIS A 252 15.62 29.48 -0.92
N GLY A 253 16.75 29.70 -0.26
CA GLY A 253 16.83 30.56 0.94
C GLY A 253 16.49 29.79 2.21
N GLY A 254 15.69 30.39 3.10
CA GLY A 254 15.36 29.87 4.42
C GLY A 254 16.33 30.33 5.51
N SER A 255 15.83 31.09 6.49
CA SER A 255 16.53 31.36 7.75
C SER A 255 15.60 31.57 8.95
N GLY A 256 14.29 31.36 8.78
CA GLY A 256 13.31 31.38 9.87
C GLY A 256 13.04 29.97 10.40
N ASP A 257 11.88 29.80 11.04
CA ASP A 257 11.47 28.48 11.55
C ASP A 257 11.04 27.53 10.41
N SER A 258 11.31 26.24 10.59
CA SER A 258 10.79 25.17 9.72
C SER A 258 9.78 24.32 10.48
N PHE A 259 8.64 24.08 9.83
CA PHE A 259 7.50 23.37 10.37
C PHE A 259 7.13 22.18 9.50
N ARG A 260 6.65 21.13 10.15
CA ARG A 260 6.00 20.00 9.50
C ARG A 260 4.62 19.79 10.06
N LEU A 261 3.64 19.75 9.17
CA LEU A 261 2.23 19.51 9.45
C LEU A 261 1.93 18.07 9.05
N MET A 262 1.54 17.23 10.01
CA MET A 262 1.11 15.86 9.77
C MET A 262 -0.40 15.77 9.97
N PHE A 263 -1.15 15.66 8.87
CA PHE A 263 -2.60 15.54 8.86
C PHE A 263 -2.98 14.05 8.86
N ALA A 264 -3.57 13.57 9.95
CA ALA A 264 -3.98 12.18 10.11
C ALA A 264 -5.47 12.00 9.80
N TYR A 265 -5.83 10.83 9.29
CA TYR A 265 -7.17 10.46 8.82
C TYR A 265 -7.74 9.30 9.65
N SER A 266 -9.02 8.96 9.45
CA SER A 266 -9.60 7.73 10.02
C SER A 266 -9.01 6.46 9.42
N GLU A 267 -8.52 6.51 8.18
CA GLU A 267 -7.95 5.37 7.44
C GLU A 267 -6.78 5.80 6.54
N GLY A 268 -5.81 4.89 6.36
CA GLY A 268 -4.62 5.11 5.54
C GLY A 268 -3.52 5.96 6.23
N PRO A 269 -2.45 6.32 5.50
CA PRO A 269 -1.36 7.14 5.98
C PRO A 269 -1.79 8.59 6.23
N ALA A 270 -1.00 9.29 7.03
CA ALA A 270 -1.08 10.75 7.16
C ALA A 270 -0.57 11.45 5.89
N ALA A 271 -1.15 12.59 5.55
CA ALA A 271 -0.60 13.52 4.58
C ALA A 271 0.38 14.47 5.28
N SER A 272 1.53 14.79 4.69
CA SER A 272 2.46 15.78 5.22
C SER A 272 2.65 16.99 4.33
N VAL A 273 2.76 18.15 4.97
CA VAL A 273 3.11 19.45 4.37
C VAL A 273 4.21 20.06 5.21
N HIS A 274 5.23 20.61 4.57
CA HIS A 274 6.32 21.36 5.16
C HIS A 274 6.11 22.85 4.89
N ILE A 275 6.43 23.70 5.87
CA ILE A 275 6.45 25.15 5.70
C ILE A 275 7.76 25.66 6.27
N THR A 276 8.55 26.40 5.48
CA THR A 276 9.84 26.96 5.93
C THR A 276 9.85 28.47 5.74
N GLU A 277 10.05 29.21 6.82
CA GLU A 277 10.02 30.67 6.81
C GLU A 277 11.24 31.28 6.11
N GLY A 278 10.99 32.25 5.22
CA GLY A 278 12.01 32.90 4.42
C GLY A 278 12.57 32.03 3.28
N CYS A 279 11.87 30.96 2.92
CA CYS A 279 12.14 30.12 1.77
C CYS A 279 11.20 30.43 0.59
N ASP A 280 11.69 30.21 -0.63
CA ASP A 280 10.97 30.28 -1.90
C ASP A 280 11.11 28.92 -2.64
N PRO A 281 10.01 28.20 -2.94
CA PRO A 281 8.67 28.38 -2.39
C PRO A 281 8.63 28.02 -0.89
N SER A 282 7.69 28.62 -0.17
CA SER A 282 7.63 28.50 1.29
C SER A 282 6.85 27.28 1.80
N VAL A 283 5.97 26.69 0.98
CA VAL A 283 5.15 25.50 1.30
C VAL A 283 5.49 24.35 0.34
N SER A 284 5.65 23.13 0.87
CA SER A 284 5.89 21.93 0.03
C SER A 284 5.30 20.64 0.61
N SER A 285 4.80 19.79 -0.27
CA SER A 285 4.41 18.39 -0.05
C SER A 285 5.31 17.46 -0.90
N PRO A 286 5.14 16.12 -0.85
CA PRO A 286 5.94 15.21 -1.66
C PRO A 286 5.82 15.39 -3.19
N ARG A 287 4.77 16.06 -3.70
CA ARG A 287 4.56 16.29 -5.15
C ARG A 287 4.10 17.71 -5.53
N LEU A 288 3.60 18.53 -4.60
CA LEU A 288 3.15 19.91 -4.85
C LEU A 288 3.91 20.92 -3.99
N GLN A 289 4.06 22.15 -4.48
CA GLN A 289 4.61 23.29 -3.75
C GLN A 289 3.76 24.56 -3.99
N ALA A 290 3.85 25.52 -3.06
CA ALA A 290 3.09 26.78 -3.10
C ALA A 290 3.78 27.88 -2.28
N ASP A 291 3.34 29.13 -2.48
CA ASP A 291 3.73 30.25 -1.62
C ASP A 291 2.77 30.44 -0.43
N VAL A 292 3.33 30.80 0.73
CA VAL A 292 2.58 30.95 1.97
C VAL A 292 1.94 32.34 2.07
N ASP A 293 0.62 32.40 2.08
CA ASP A 293 -0.15 33.65 2.20
C ASP A 293 -0.29 34.12 3.67
N ASP A 294 -0.95 35.26 3.89
CA ASP A 294 -1.16 35.81 5.23
C ASP A 294 -2.13 34.96 6.08
N ALA A 295 -3.07 34.22 5.48
CA ALA A 295 -3.99 33.36 6.21
C ALA A 295 -3.28 32.11 6.76
N VAL A 296 -2.49 31.42 5.94
CA VAL A 296 -1.67 30.27 6.34
C VAL A 296 -0.59 30.71 7.34
N ARG A 297 0.05 31.87 7.17
CA ARG A 297 0.96 32.46 8.19
C ARG A 297 0.27 32.70 9.53
N THR A 298 -0.94 33.27 9.51
CA THR A 298 -1.71 33.59 10.73
C THR A 298 -2.13 32.33 11.48
N GLU A 299 -2.65 31.32 10.76
CA GLU A 299 -3.06 30.04 11.35
C GLU A 299 -1.85 29.23 11.84
N LEU A 300 -0.73 29.25 11.10
CA LEU A 300 0.52 28.65 11.54
C LEU A 300 1.02 29.29 12.84
N ALA A 301 1.02 30.62 12.93
CA ALA A 301 1.43 31.34 14.16
C ALA A 301 0.51 31.04 15.36
N ARG A 302 -0.77 30.71 15.11
CA ARG A 302 -1.74 30.30 16.15
C ARG A 302 -1.54 28.85 16.60
N LEU A 303 -1.15 27.95 15.70
CA LEU A 303 -1.03 26.51 15.94
C LEU A 303 0.41 26.04 16.21
N ALA A 304 1.41 26.86 15.96
CA ALA A 304 2.81 26.52 16.18
C ALA A 304 3.09 26.30 17.68
N PRO A 305 3.77 25.21 18.06
CA PRO A 305 4.29 25.07 19.42
C PRO A 305 5.31 26.18 19.73
N PRO A 306 5.56 26.48 21.02
CA PRO A 306 6.62 27.41 21.42
C PRO A 306 8.02 26.95 20.97
N LYS A 307 9.01 27.84 21.09
CA LYS A 307 10.43 27.51 21.01
C LYS A 307 10.96 27.10 22.38
#